data_AF-A0A7R8X749-F1
#
_entry.id   AF-A0A7R8X749-F1
#
_cell.length_a   1.000
_cell.length_b   1.000
_cell.length_c   1.000
_cell.angle_alpha   90.00
_cell.angle_beta   90.00
_cell.angle_gamma   90.00
#
_symmetry.space_group_name_H-M   'P 1'
#
loop_
_entity.id
_entity.type
_entity.pdbx_description
1 polymer ?
#
loop_
_entity_poly.entity_id
_entity_poly.type
_entity_poly.pdbx_seq_one_letter_code
_entity_poly.pdbx_strand_id
1 'polypeptide(L)'
;MKLSDCPIAVSIANILNQDGAWRRVMNFLRPEFYKQEDIMRFETFSRTTGMNPGELLVDDLSKQGLTVENLLQIAQALDLRLLLSFLCETGVLPSRDHSGPLPFPPNLKLLFVSGETEARNAIMAQPSYSATFKVALLIANKDYEEGTHHQLTKPCADVHALGNQLDDLGFHVLALFNLSSIEILNAITYVATHFVLPGSYIVFYYSGHGFDWEGQSWLLPVDGSAAVPQRFIEQEFLKREPALCLELLDSCRVPPPMPPREAWNVQERCPPPPTLVKCFATSSLSPIYENISASLGPFVDQLHRHVSRPVPVVDMLQATLQAFQKSEPYCVPSLESTLQEIGRSLTDPVINESPEKRQQIQELCAPPADITISGVEIWFSKLRDTFCNALQIHVSRPVMIMHNEIPLTVMDESGMVYCLQGLQKIKGEVKLNVVVNKEVHDVNLKPFMASKMNLWLNHLSSSTQVTR
;
A
#
# COMPACT_ATOMS: atom_id res chain seq x y z
N MET A 1 -15.04 -23.66 36.23
CA MET A 1 -16.44 -23.73 35.71
C MET A 1 -16.36 -23.99 34.21
N LYS A 2 -17.19 -24.89 33.65
CA LYS A 2 -17.25 -25.08 32.19
C LYS A 2 -17.74 -23.80 31.52
N LEU A 3 -17.24 -23.51 30.32
CA LEU A 3 -17.55 -22.28 29.60
C LEU A 3 -19.06 -22.11 29.34
N SER A 4 -19.76 -23.17 28.94
CA SER A 4 -21.21 -23.16 28.66
C SER A 4 -22.07 -22.95 29.91
N ASP A 5 -21.57 -23.38 31.08
CA ASP A 5 -22.32 -23.36 32.33
C ASP A 5 -22.10 -22.04 33.10
N CYS A 6 -21.33 -21.12 32.52
CA CYS A 6 -20.97 -19.86 33.12
C CYS A 6 -22.05 -18.79 32.87
N PRO A 7 -22.50 -18.02 33.89
CA PRO A 7 -23.49 -16.96 33.71
C PRO A 7 -23.11 -15.90 32.67
N ILE A 8 -21.81 -15.76 32.38
CA ILE A 8 -21.25 -14.80 31.42
C ILE A 8 -20.98 -15.41 30.04
N ALA A 9 -21.32 -16.67 29.79
CA ALA A 9 -21.02 -17.37 28.53
C ALA A 9 -21.55 -16.65 27.28
N VAL A 10 -22.78 -16.13 27.36
CA VAL A 10 -23.41 -15.37 26.27
C VAL A 10 -22.66 -14.08 25.99
N SER A 11 -22.23 -13.37 27.04
CA SER A 11 -21.45 -12.14 26.91
C SER A 11 -20.06 -12.40 26.34
N ILE A 12 -19.40 -13.48 26.77
CA ILE A 12 -18.13 -13.94 26.21
C ILE A 12 -18.29 -14.22 24.71
N ALA A 13 -19.33 -14.97 24.33
CA ALA A 13 -19.60 -15.28 22.93
C ALA A 13 -19.83 -14.01 22.10
N ASN A 14 -20.62 -13.05 22.60
CA ASN A 14 -20.85 -11.78 21.94
C ASN A 14 -19.56 -10.98 21.73
N ILE A 15 -18.68 -10.93 22.74
CA ILE A 15 -17.38 -10.25 22.63
C ILE A 15 -16.47 -10.98 21.63
N LEU A 16 -16.47 -12.31 21.62
CA LEU A 16 -15.69 -13.10 20.65
C LEU A 16 -16.16 -12.89 19.21
N ASN A 17 -17.43 -12.53 18.98
CA ASN A 17 -17.90 -12.18 17.65
C ASN A 17 -17.47 -10.79 17.18
N GLN A 18 -17.20 -9.87 18.11
CA GLN A 18 -16.71 -8.55 17.74
C GLN A 18 -15.33 -8.69 17.08
N ASP A 19 -15.17 -8.00 15.95
CA ASP A 19 -13.93 -7.94 15.17
C ASP A 19 -13.34 -9.31 14.79
N GLY A 20 -14.17 -10.36 14.75
CA GLY A 20 -13.73 -11.72 14.42
C GLY A 20 -12.77 -12.34 15.43
N ALA A 21 -12.79 -11.90 16.70
CA ALA A 21 -11.90 -12.41 17.74
C ALA A 21 -11.97 -13.95 17.92
N TRP A 22 -13.13 -14.57 17.68
CA TRP A 22 -13.32 -16.02 17.66
C TRP A 22 -12.38 -16.72 16.67
N ARG A 23 -12.12 -16.12 15.50
CA ARG A 23 -11.21 -16.66 14.49
C ARG A 23 -9.76 -16.61 14.96
N ARG A 24 -9.38 -15.56 15.71
CA ARG A 24 -8.05 -15.43 16.33
C ARG A 24 -7.85 -16.51 17.40
N VAL A 25 -8.87 -16.75 18.23
CA VAL A 25 -8.86 -17.83 19.23
C VAL A 25 -8.76 -19.20 18.57
N MET A 26 -9.59 -19.48 17.57
CA MET A 26 -9.52 -20.76 16.83
C MET A 26 -8.15 -20.95 16.20
N ASN A 27 -7.59 -19.93 15.54
CA ASN A 27 -6.27 -20.01 14.93
C ASN A 27 -5.15 -20.24 15.94
N PHE A 28 -5.23 -19.62 17.13
CA PHE A 28 -4.26 -19.82 18.21
C PHE A 28 -4.26 -21.25 18.75
N LEU A 29 -5.44 -21.88 18.80
CA LEU A 29 -5.62 -23.25 19.27
C LEU A 29 -5.31 -24.30 18.20
N ARG A 30 -4.81 -23.89 17.02
CA ARG A 30 -4.33 -24.81 15.99
C ARG A 30 -2.89 -25.25 16.26
N PRO A 31 -2.52 -26.48 15.90
CA PRO A 31 -3.38 -27.53 15.32
C PRO A 31 -4.11 -28.39 16.37
N GLU A 32 -3.92 -28.10 17.67
CA GLU A 32 -4.31 -28.98 18.77
C GLU A 32 -5.82 -29.24 18.83
N PHE A 33 -6.63 -28.20 18.60
CA PHE A 33 -8.09 -28.29 18.70
C PHE A 33 -8.83 -28.08 17.38
N TYR A 34 -8.22 -27.40 16.41
CA TYR A 34 -8.88 -27.00 15.17
C TYR A 34 -8.05 -27.23 13.91
N LYS A 35 -8.72 -27.49 12.79
CA LYS A 35 -8.17 -27.48 11.43
C LYS A 35 -8.72 -26.29 10.62
N GLN A 36 -8.08 -25.99 9.48
CA GLN A 36 -8.53 -24.91 8.57
C GLN A 36 -10.00 -25.09 8.14
N GLU A 37 -10.41 -26.34 7.93
CA GLU A 37 -11.77 -26.70 7.52
C GLU A 37 -12.81 -26.39 8.61
N ASP A 38 -12.42 -26.42 9.88
CA ASP A 38 -13.33 -26.17 11.00
C ASP A 38 -13.72 -24.69 11.09
N ILE A 39 -12.82 -23.78 10.73
CA ILE A 39 -13.12 -22.34 10.65
C ILE A 39 -14.18 -22.06 9.58
N MET A 40 -14.04 -22.67 8.40
CA MET A 40 -15.04 -22.54 7.32
C MET A 40 -16.37 -23.19 7.70
N ARG A 41 -16.35 -24.30 8.46
CA ARG A 41 -17.56 -24.93 9.00
C ARG A 41 -18.27 -24.01 9.99
N PHE A 42 -17.56 -23.31 10.87
CA PHE A 42 -18.18 -22.37 11.82
C PHE A 42 -18.90 -21.22 11.11
N GLU A 43 -18.31 -20.66 10.05
CA GLU A 43 -18.96 -19.62 9.24
C GLU A 43 -20.17 -20.14 8.47
N THR A 44 -20.08 -21.36 7.94
CA THR A 44 -21.18 -21.99 7.20
C THR A 44 -22.33 -22.38 8.13
N PHE A 45 -22.01 -22.93 9.31
CA PHE A 45 -22.98 -23.40 10.30
C PHE A 45 -23.70 -22.24 11.00
N SER A 46 -23.01 -21.12 11.19
CA SER A 46 -23.64 -19.89 11.69
C SER A 46 -24.77 -19.41 10.78
N ARG A 47 -24.59 -19.50 9.45
CA ARG A 47 -25.61 -19.10 8.46
C ARG A 47 -26.84 -20.01 8.45
N THR A 48 -26.71 -21.28 8.85
CA THR A 48 -27.80 -22.26 8.79
C THR A 48 -28.56 -22.42 10.09
N THR A 49 -27.92 -22.17 11.23
CA THR A 49 -28.53 -22.38 12.57
C THR A 49 -28.95 -21.10 13.27
N GLY A 50 -28.51 -19.93 12.79
CA GLY A 50 -28.79 -18.64 13.43
C GLY A 50 -27.93 -18.36 14.67
N MET A 51 -27.11 -19.31 15.12
CA MET A 51 -26.09 -19.09 16.14
C MET A 51 -24.92 -18.32 15.54
N ASN A 52 -24.33 -17.41 16.31
CA ASN A 52 -23.15 -16.68 15.85
C ASN A 52 -21.85 -17.52 16.08
N PRO A 53 -20.75 -17.26 15.34
CA PRO A 53 -19.52 -18.06 15.46
C PRO A 53 -18.91 -18.09 16.86
N GLY A 54 -19.03 -17.01 17.64
CA GLY A 54 -18.58 -16.92 19.03
C GLY A 54 -19.36 -17.85 19.96
N GLU A 55 -20.66 -18.03 19.78
CA GLU A 55 -21.48 -18.99 20.55
C GLU A 55 -21.07 -20.42 20.23
N LEU A 56 -20.86 -20.73 18.95
CA LEU A 56 -20.35 -22.03 18.52
C LEU A 56 -18.99 -22.33 19.14
N LEU A 57 -18.12 -21.33 19.23
CA LEU A 57 -16.79 -21.46 19.83
C LEU A 57 -16.86 -21.68 21.33
N VAL A 58 -17.67 -20.91 22.05
CA VAL A 58 -17.83 -21.08 23.51
C VAL A 58 -18.40 -22.46 23.84
N ASP A 59 -19.40 -22.94 23.08
CA ASP A 59 -20.00 -24.26 23.25
C ASP A 59 -18.99 -25.40 22.95
N ASP A 60 -18.24 -25.27 21.85
CA ASP A 60 -17.25 -26.26 21.44
C ASP A 60 -16.06 -26.34 22.42
N LEU A 61 -15.50 -25.19 22.82
CA LEU A 61 -14.44 -25.14 23.84
C LEU A 61 -14.93 -25.71 25.18
N SER A 62 -16.20 -25.47 25.54
CA SER A 62 -16.81 -26.07 26.73
C SER A 62 -16.89 -27.59 26.65
N LYS A 63 -17.29 -28.13 25.48
CA LYS A 63 -17.33 -29.58 25.21
C LYS A 63 -15.93 -30.21 25.27
N GLN A 64 -14.92 -29.47 24.85
CA GLN A 64 -13.50 -29.85 24.94
C GLN A 64 -12.92 -29.69 26.35
N GLY A 65 -13.70 -29.20 27.32
CA GLY A 65 -13.34 -29.13 28.73
C GLY A 65 -12.60 -27.85 29.14
N LEU A 66 -12.54 -26.84 28.28
CA LEU A 66 -11.91 -25.57 28.60
C LEU A 66 -12.77 -24.76 29.57
N THR A 67 -12.08 -24.05 30.46
CA THR A 67 -12.68 -23.20 31.48
C THR A 67 -12.52 -21.72 31.14
N VAL A 68 -13.22 -20.85 31.85
CA VAL A 68 -13.06 -19.38 31.74
C VAL A 68 -11.62 -18.94 32.04
N GLU A 69 -10.92 -19.64 32.94
CA GLU A 69 -9.49 -19.38 33.24
C GLU A 69 -8.59 -19.72 32.04
N ASN A 70 -8.88 -20.80 31.32
CA ASN A 70 -8.17 -21.11 30.08
C ASN A 70 -8.43 -20.04 29.01
N LEU A 71 -9.67 -19.56 28.91
CA LEU A 71 -10.03 -18.50 27.99
C LEU A 71 -9.35 -17.17 28.34
N LEU A 72 -9.19 -16.84 29.62
CA LEU A 72 -8.42 -15.68 30.07
C LEU A 72 -6.96 -15.77 29.62
N GLN A 73 -6.32 -16.93 29.78
CA GLN A 73 -4.94 -17.15 29.33
C GLN A 73 -4.80 -16.97 27.81
N ILE A 74 -5.74 -17.51 27.04
CA ILE A 74 -5.79 -17.32 25.59
C ILE A 74 -5.99 -15.85 25.24
N ALA A 75 -6.90 -15.16 25.93
CA ALA A 75 -7.15 -13.73 25.73
C ALA A 75 -5.91 -12.87 26.04
N GLN A 76 -5.12 -13.24 27.05
CA GLN A 76 -3.85 -12.59 27.38
C GLN A 76 -2.81 -12.83 26.29
N ALA A 77 -2.67 -14.07 25.82
CA ALA A 77 -1.73 -14.43 24.75
C ALA A 77 -2.04 -13.72 23.42
N LEU A 78 -3.32 -13.42 23.16
CA LEU A 78 -3.80 -12.80 21.93
C LEU A 78 -4.06 -11.27 22.05
N ASP A 79 -3.79 -10.65 23.20
CA ASP A 79 -4.17 -9.25 23.50
C ASP A 79 -5.63 -8.92 23.11
N LEU A 80 -6.57 -9.79 23.50
CA LEU A 80 -8.01 -9.58 23.27
C LEU A 80 -8.58 -8.61 24.30
N ARG A 81 -8.25 -7.32 24.15
CA ARG A 81 -8.50 -6.27 25.16
C ARG A 81 -9.94 -6.19 25.68
N LEU A 82 -10.94 -6.32 24.80
CA LEU A 82 -12.36 -6.30 25.18
C LEU A 82 -12.75 -7.50 26.02
N LEU A 83 -12.22 -8.68 25.68
CA LEU A 83 -12.45 -9.89 26.45
C LEU A 83 -11.70 -9.85 27.78
N LEU A 84 -10.49 -9.30 27.79
CA LEU A 84 -9.70 -9.09 29.00
C LEU A 84 -10.37 -8.13 29.97
N SER A 85 -10.85 -6.97 29.51
CA SER A 85 -11.54 -6.01 30.38
C SER A 85 -12.81 -6.64 30.97
N PHE A 86 -13.60 -7.32 30.13
CA PHE A 86 -14.82 -7.99 30.55
C PHE A 86 -14.58 -9.10 31.57
N LEU A 87 -13.58 -9.96 31.36
CA LEU A 87 -13.25 -11.05 32.29
C LEU A 87 -12.69 -10.52 33.62
N CYS A 88 -11.98 -9.40 33.61
CA CYS A 88 -11.48 -8.74 34.83
C CYS A 88 -12.61 -8.08 35.63
N GLU A 89 -13.61 -7.48 34.97
CA GLU A 89 -14.72 -6.77 35.63
C GLU A 89 -15.77 -7.70 36.23
N THR A 90 -15.93 -8.90 35.69
CA THR A 90 -17.01 -9.84 36.08
C THR A 90 -16.75 -10.57 37.40
N GLY A 91 -15.55 -10.45 38.00
CA GLY A 91 -15.25 -11.01 39.33
C GLY A 91 -15.30 -12.54 39.43
N VAL A 92 -15.36 -13.24 38.29
CA VAL A 92 -15.47 -14.72 38.21
C VAL A 92 -14.14 -15.42 38.54
N LEU A 93 -13.04 -14.68 38.58
CA LEU A 93 -11.71 -15.18 38.94
C LEU A 93 -11.51 -15.03 40.45
N PRO A 94 -11.16 -16.10 41.19
CA PRO A 94 -10.94 -15.99 42.63
C PRO A 94 -9.79 -15.03 42.92
N SER A 95 -10.01 -14.09 43.84
CA SER A 95 -8.96 -13.29 44.44
C SER A 95 -7.98 -14.22 45.15
N ARG A 96 -6.82 -14.47 44.55
CA ARG A 96 -5.73 -15.23 45.19
C ARG A 96 -4.46 -14.41 45.26
N ASP A 97 -4.14 -14.02 46.49
CA ASP A 97 -2.78 -13.98 47.01
C ASP A 97 -2.15 -15.36 46.76
N HIS A 98 -1.24 -15.50 45.80
CA HIS A 98 -0.10 -16.44 45.82
C HIS A 98 0.77 -16.19 44.57
N SER A 99 2.04 -15.91 44.82
CA SER A 99 3.09 -15.76 43.82
C SER A 99 3.41 -17.10 43.14
N GLY A 100 2.90 -17.31 41.93
CA GLY A 100 3.32 -18.40 41.04
C GLY A 100 2.30 -18.71 39.93
N PRO A 101 2.73 -19.03 38.70
CA PRO A 101 1.81 -19.41 37.62
C PRO A 101 1.09 -20.73 37.96
N LEU A 102 -0.23 -20.76 37.73
CA LEU A 102 -1.04 -21.97 37.89
C LEU A 102 -0.57 -23.06 36.90
N PRO A 103 -0.54 -24.35 37.31
CA PRO A 103 -0.18 -25.43 36.40
C PRO A 103 -1.23 -25.61 35.30
N PHE A 104 -0.75 -25.72 34.05
CA PHE A 104 -1.58 -26.03 32.89
C PHE A 104 -2.19 -27.44 33.01
N PRO A 105 -3.39 -27.68 32.44
CA PRO A 105 -3.98 -29.01 32.43
C PRO A 105 -3.05 -30.01 31.70
N PRO A 106 -2.94 -31.27 32.18
CA PRO A 106 -1.91 -32.23 31.77
C PRO A 106 -1.97 -32.67 30.29
N ASN A 107 -2.99 -32.25 29.53
CA ASN A 107 -3.16 -32.60 28.12
C ASN A 107 -2.81 -31.46 27.15
N LEU A 108 -2.44 -30.28 27.66
CA LEU A 108 -1.92 -29.17 26.84
C LEU A 108 -0.39 -29.23 26.90
N LYS A 109 0.24 -29.98 25.98
CA LYS A 109 1.71 -30.01 25.85
C LYS A 109 2.18 -28.77 25.09
N LEU A 110 2.10 -27.60 25.72
CA LEU A 110 3.03 -26.54 25.34
C LEU A 110 4.43 -27.02 25.69
N LEU A 111 5.28 -27.17 24.67
CA LEU A 111 6.72 -27.38 24.82
C LEU A 111 7.31 -26.17 25.56
N PHE A 112 7.29 -26.20 26.90
CA PHE A 112 8.13 -25.34 27.72
C PHE A 112 9.57 -25.84 27.58
N VAL A 113 10.29 -25.32 26.59
CA VAL A 113 11.75 -25.41 26.55
C VAL A 113 12.27 -24.57 27.71
N SER A 114 12.89 -25.23 28.68
CA SER A 114 13.61 -24.60 29.79
C SER A 114 14.80 -23.82 29.23
N GLY A 115 14.56 -22.54 28.95
CA GLY A 115 15.52 -21.61 28.36
C GLY A 115 14.78 -20.32 28.03
N GLU A 116 14.56 -19.47 29.04
CA GLU A 116 13.74 -18.23 28.97
C GLU A 116 14.22 -17.22 27.90
N THR A 117 15.38 -17.43 27.28
CA THR A 117 15.91 -16.57 26.21
C THR A 117 15.65 -17.13 24.80
N GLU A 118 15.60 -18.45 24.63
CA GLU A 118 15.40 -19.09 23.32
C GLU A 118 13.92 -19.30 22.99
N ALA A 119 13.09 -19.61 23.99
CA ALA A 119 11.64 -19.77 23.80
C ALA A 119 10.93 -18.42 23.51
N ARG A 120 11.45 -17.31 24.05
CA ARG A 120 10.97 -15.96 23.73
C ARG A 120 11.25 -15.60 22.27
N ASN A 121 12.40 -16.02 21.75
CA ASN A 121 12.75 -15.89 20.33
C ASN A 121 11.96 -16.87 19.43
N ALA A 122 11.59 -18.04 19.94
CA ALA A 122 10.79 -19.04 19.21
C ALA A 122 9.28 -18.73 19.17
N ILE A 123 8.73 -18.06 20.19
CA ILE A 123 7.33 -17.56 20.21
C ILE A 123 7.20 -16.25 19.41
N MET A 124 8.29 -15.50 19.25
CA MET A 124 8.37 -14.35 18.30
C MET A 124 8.71 -14.77 16.87
N ALA A 125 8.96 -16.05 16.61
CA ALA A 125 9.06 -16.57 15.25
C ALA A 125 7.64 -16.73 14.67
N GLN A 126 6.98 -15.59 14.39
CA GLN A 126 6.16 -15.52 13.18
C GLN A 126 6.99 -16.16 12.06
N PRO A 127 6.40 -16.93 11.12
CA PRO A 127 7.13 -17.28 9.91
C PRO A 127 7.72 -15.96 9.40
N SER A 128 9.06 -15.86 9.37
CA SER A 128 9.72 -14.63 8.98
C SER A 128 9.46 -14.49 7.50
N TYR A 129 8.39 -13.77 7.18
CA TYR A 129 8.08 -13.45 5.81
C TYR A 129 9.21 -12.60 5.26
N SER A 130 9.42 -12.74 3.98
CA SER A 130 10.46 -12.04 3.27
C SER A 130 9.99 -11.75 1.87
N ALA A 131 10.52 -10.67 1.30
CA ALA A 131 10.34 -10.34 -0.10
C ALA A 131 11.59 -10.78 -0.88
N THR A 132 11.42 -11.23 -2.12
CA THR A 132 12.56 -11.41 -3.05
C THR A 132 13.03 -10.09 -3.65
N PHE A 133 12.12 -9.12 -3.72
CA PHE A 133 12.33 -7.76 -4.21
C PHE A 133 11.23 -6.86 -3.64
N LYS A 134 11.51 -5.59 -3.40
CA LYS A 134 10.51 -4.61 -2.98
C LYS A 134 10.50 -3.45 -3.96
N VAL A 135 9.37 -3.17 -4.58
CA VAL A 135 9.21 -2.08 -5.55
C VAL A 135 7.94 -1.30 -5.26
N ALA A 136 7.99 0.01 -5.45
CA ALA A 136 6.83 0.88 -5.29
C ALA A 136 6.64 1.75 -6.54
N LEU A 137 5.42 1.78 -7.06
CA LEU A 137 5.00 2.73 -8.10
C LEU A 137 4.03 3.73 -7.47
N LEU A 138 4.43 5.00 -7.43
CA LEU A 138 3.64 6.08 -6.84
C LEU A 138 3.28 7.10 -7.93
N ILE A 139 2.00 7.42 -8.09
CA ILE A 139 1.50 8.35 -9.11
C ILE A 139 0.73 9.50 -8.45
N ALA A 140 1.13 10.73 -8.74
CA ALA A 140 0.48 11.95 -8.29
C ALA A 140 -0.09 12.74 -9.48
N ASN A 141 -1.40 12.79 -9.65
CA ASN A 141 -2.03 13.63 -10.66
C ASN A 141 -2.62 14.89 -10.00
N LYS A 142 -2.14 16.06 -10.41
CA LYS A 142 -2.51 17.33 -9.76
C LYS A 142 -2.84 18.46 -10.73
N ASP A 143 -2.12 18.56 -11.84
CA ASP A 143 -2.26 19.66 -12.81
C ASP A 143 -3.18 19.25 -13.95
N TYR A 144 -4.46 19.08 -13.63
CA TYR A 144 -5.50 18.76 -14.61
C TYR A 144 -5.67 19.90 -15.61
N GLU A 145 -5.86 19.55 -16.88
CA GLU A 145 -6.13 20.51 -17.95
C GLU A 145 -7.37 21.34 -17.65
N GLU A 146 -7.32 22.62 -18.01
CA GLU A 146 -8.40 23.56 -17.75
C GLU A 146 -9.73 23.07 -18.35
N GLY A 147 -10.78 23.05 -17.53
CA GLY A 147 -12.10 22.59 -17.93
C GLY A 147 -12.35 21.08 -17.82
N THR A 148 -11.34 20.27 -17.47
CA THR A 148 -11.52 18.83 -17.20
C THR A 148 -11.89 18.59 -15.74
N HIS A 149 -10.99 18.93 -14.82
CA HIS A 149 -11.16 18.86 -13.37
C HIS A 149 -10.38 19.98 -12.67
N HIS A 150 -10.71 20.25 -11.40
CA HIS A 150 -9.95 21.24 -10.62
C HIS A 150 -8.57 20.71 -10.27
N GLN A 151 -7.58 21.61 -10.22
CA GLN A 151 -6.22 21.23 -9.84
C GLN A 151 -6.13 20.86 -8.37
N LEU A 152 -5.21 19.95 -8.06
CA LEU A 152 -4.91 19.48 -6.72
C LEU A 152 -3.53 20.00 -6.27
N THR A 153 -3.33 20.07 -4.96
CA THR A 153 -2.16 20.67 -4.32
C THR A 153 -1.34 19.67 -3.51
N LYS A 154 -1.96 18.58 -3.01
CA LYS A 154 -1.32 17.62 -2.12
C LYS A 154 -0.67 16.40 -2.78
N PRO A 155 -1.09 15.89 -3.95
CA PRO A 155 -0.58 14.62 -4.48
C PRO A 155 0.94 14.50 -4.51
N CYS A 156 1.66 15.56 -4.92
CA CYS A 156 3.13 15.51 -4.95
C CYS A 156 3.79 15.56 -3.56
N ALA A 157 3.16 16.18 -2.56
CA ALA A 157 3.64 16.14 -1.18
C ALA A 157 3.42 14.76 -0.56
N ASP A 158 2.25 14.18 -0.83
CA ASP A 158 1.85 12.87 -0.35
C ASP A 158 2.74 11.75 -0.92
N VAL A 159 2.94 11.75 -2.24
CA VAL A 159 3.87 10.82 -2.92
C VAL A 159 5.30 10.97 -2.41
N HIS A 160 5.75 12.20 -2.16
CA HIS A 160 7.10 12.43 -1.63
C HIS A 160 7.26 11.87 -0.21
N ALA A 161 6.30 12.16 0.69
CA ALA A 161 6.35 11.69 2.08
C ALA A 161 6.28 10.16 2.17
N LEU A 162 5.31 9.54 1.48
CA LEU A 162 5.17 8.09 1.45
C LEU A 162 6.36 7.42 0.74
N GLY A 163 6.85 8.02 -0.34
CA GLY A 163 8.00 7.54 -1.09
C GLY A 163 9.25 7.42 -0.22
N ASN A 164 9.58 8.46 0.54
CA ASN A 164 10.76 8.42 1.43
C ASN A 164 10.66 7.30 2.46
N GLN A 165 9.48 7.09 3.05
CA GLN A 165 9.31 6.03 4.05
C GLN A 165 9.35 4.62 3.45
N LEU A 166 8.86 4.45 2.22
CA LEU A 166 9.00 3.18 1.51
C LEU A 166 10.46 2.92 1.12
N ASP A 167 11.21 3.93 0.71
CA ASP A 167 12.64 3.84 0.44
C ASP A 167 13.43 3.41 1.70
N ASP A 168 13.13 4.01 2.86
CA ASP A 168 13.68 3.61 4.17
C ASP A 168 13.38 2.15 4.54
N LEU A 169 12.26 1.59 4.03
CA LEU A 169 11.86 0.19 4.22
C LEU A 169 12.46 -0.76 3.17
N GLY A 170 13.34 -0.26 2.30
CA GLY A 170 14.05 -1.00 1.27
C GLY A 170 13.25 -1.22 -0.02
N PHE A 171 12.21 -0.41 -0.27
CA PHE A 171 11.53 -0.41 -1.57
C PHE A 171 12.30 0.43 -2.58
N HIS A 172 12.41 -0.07 -3.81
CA HIS A 172 12.83 0.76 -4.94
C HIS A 172 11.63 1.59 -5.41
N VAL A 173 11.67 2.89 -5.15
CA VAL A 173 10.54 3.80 -5.42
C VAL A 173 10.64 4.44 -6.80
N LEU A 174 9.59 4.25 -7.59
CA LEU A 174 9.35 4.91 -8.88
C LEU A 174 8.17 5.85 -8.72
N ALA A 175 8.45 7.14 -8.54
CA ALA A 175 7.43 8.16 -8.36
C ALA A 175 7.26 9.01 -9.63
N LEU A 176 6.03 9.20 -10.07
CA LEU A 176 5.68 9.97 -11.26
C LEU A 176 4.56 10.95 -10.93
N PHE A 177 4.49 12.07 -11.64
CA PHE A 177 3.38 13.01 -11.48
C PHE A 177 2.86 13.54 -12.82
N ASN A 178 1.59 13.95 -12.83
CA ASN A 178 0.87 14.49 -13.98
C ASN A 178 0.95 13.60 -15.23
N LEU A 179 0.40 12.40 -15.11
CA LEU A 179 0.40 11.42 -16.19
C LEU A 179 -0.92 11.41 -16.98
N SER A 180 -0.80 11.27 -18.30
CA SER A 180 -1.92 10.89 -19.18
C SER A 180 -2.29 9.42 -19.01
N SER A 181 -3.41 8.98 -19.57
CA SER A 181 -3.82 7.58 -19.46
C SER A 181 -2.84 6.60 -20.09
N ILE A 182 -2.28 6.93 -21.25
CA ILE A 182 -1.27 6.08 -21.88
C ILE A 182 -0.01 5.99 -21.03
N GLU A 183 0.39 7.09 -20.39
CA GLU A 183 1.54 7.13 -19.50
C GLU A 183 1.30 6.32 -18.22
N ILE A 184 0.10 6.37 -17.63
CA ILE A 184 -0.29 5.53 -16.47
C ILE A 184 -0.23 4.05 -16.86
N LEU A 185 -0.89 3.66 -17.96
CA LEU A 185 -0.92 2.27 -18.45
C LEU A 185 0.49 1.74 -18.71
N ASN A 186 1.32 2.53 -19.37
CA ASN A 186 2.71 2.15 -19.65
C ASN A 186 3.57 2.11 -18.40
N ALA A 187 3.37 2.99 -17.41
CA ALA A 187 4.12 2.97 -16.16
C ALA A 187 3.82 1.68 -15.37
N ILE A 188 2.53 1.34 -15.24
CA ILE A 188 2.09 0.08 -14.62
C ILE A 188 2.69 -1.12 -15.34
N THR A 189 2.54 -1.18 -16.66
CA THR A 189 3.05 -2.29 -17.49
C THR A 189 4.57 -2.41 -17.37
N TYR A 190 5.29 -1.29 -17.40
CA TYR A 190 6.76 -1.27 -17.31
C TYR A 190 7.23 -1.80 -15.95
N VAL A 191 6.65 -1.31 -14.84
CA VAL A 191 7.01 -1.77 -13.49
C VAL A 191 6.66 -3.25 -13.31
N ALA A 192 5.47 -3.65 -13.73
CA ALA A 192 5.03 -5.05 -13.71
C ALA A 192 5.99 -5.98 -14.45
N THR A 193 6.39 -5.59 -15.67
CA THR A 193 7.25 -6.42 -16.54
C THR A 193 8.70 -6.48 -16.06
N HIS A 194 9.24 -5.40 -15.52
CA HIS A 194 10.67 -5.30 -15.24
C HIS A 194 11.04 -5.55 -13.78
N PHE A 195 10.16 -5.25 -12.82
CA PHE A 195 10.52 -5.17 -11.40
C PHE A 195 9.60 -5.94 -10.46
N VAL A 196 8.39 -6.33 -10.90
CA VAL A 196 7.56 -7.26 -10.13
C VAL A 196 7.97 -8.69 -10.47
N LEU A 197 8.62 -9.33 -9.51
CA LEU A 197 9.15 -10.69 -9.60
C LEU A 197 8.32 -11.65 -8.73
N PRO A 198 8.34 -12.96 -9.01
CA PRO A 198 7.75 -13.94 -8.10
C PRO A 198 8.29 -13.77 -6.66
N GLY A 199 7.38 -13.71 -5.69
CA GLY A 199 7.74 -13.48 -4.29
C GLY A 199 8.11 -12.04 -3.90
N SER A 200 8.02 -11.08 -4.82
CA SER A 200 8.27 -9.66 -4.53
C SER A 200 7.10 -9.01 -3.83
N TYR A 201 7.36 -7.86 -3.21
CA TYR A 201 6.33 -6.97 -2.70
C TYR A 201 6.22 -5.77 -3.65
N ILE A 202 5.00 -5.51 -4.14
CA ILE A 202 4.66 -4.34 -4.94
C ILE A 202 3.70 -3.46 -4.16
N VAL A 203 4.06 -2.18 -4.02
CA VAL A 203 3.16 -1.13 -3.54
C VAL A 203 2.78 -0.25 -4.72
N PHE A 204 1.49 -0.08 -4.95
CA PHE A 204 0.95 0.90 -5.86
C PHE A 204 0.21 1.97 -5.06
N TYR A 205 0.58 3.24 -5.25
CA TYR A 205 -0.14 4.36 -4.66
C TYR A 205 -0.55 5.34 -5.75
N TYR A 206 -1.81 5.77 -5.71
CA TYR A 206 -2.33 6.82 -6.57
C TYR A 206 -2.99 7.91 -5.73
N SER A 207 -2.58 9.16 -5.98
CA SER A 207 -3.22 10.36 -5.43
C SER A 207 -3.65 11.26 -6.58
N GLY A 208 -4.96 11.56 -6.65
CA GLY A 208 -5.55 12.32 -7.73
C GLY A 208 -7.06 12.20 -7.79
N HIS A 209 -7.66 12.74 -8.85
CA HIS A 209 -9.09 12.53 -9.13
C HIS A 209 -9.39 11.10 -9.54
N GLY A 210 -10.58 10.63 -9.19
CA GLY A 210 -11.08 9.34 -9.56
C GLY A 210 -12.58 9.26 -9.38
N PHE A 211 -13.16 8.12 -9.76
CA PHE A 211 -14.56 7.81 -9.54
C PHE A 211 -14.77 6.30 -9.43
N ASP A 212 -15.91 5.88 -8.86
CA ASP A 212 -16.36 4.51 -8.98
C ASP A 212 -17.49 4.40 -10.01
N TRP A 213 -17.43 3.38 -10.85
CA TRP A 213 -18.54 3.00 -11.73
C TRP A 213 -18.70 1.49 -11.70
N GLU A 214 -19.93 1.01 -11.43
CA GLU A 214 -20.26 -0.43 -11.37
C GLU A 214 -19.36 -1.27 -10.44
N GLY A 215 -18.96 -0.69 -9.30
CA GLY A 215 -18.11 -1.37 -8.32
C GLY A 215 -16.64 -1.45 -8.70
N GLN A 216 -16.22 -0.70 -9.73
CA GLN A 216 -14.84 -0.56 -10.17
C GLN A 216 -14.37 0.87 -9.93
N SER A 217 -13.18 1.05 -9.35
CA SER A 217 -12.53 2.37 -9.24
C SER A 217 -11.77 2.72 -10.52
N TRP A 218 -11.77 4.01 -10.85
CA TRP A 218 -11.19 4.58 -12.05
C TRP A 218 -10.30 5.77 -11.71
N LEU A 219 -9.11 5.81 -12.31
CA LEU A 219 -8.08 6.82 -12.10
C LEU A 219 -8.20 7.85 -13.22
N LEU A 220 -8.29 9.14 -12.88
CA LEU A 220 -8.41 10.20 -13.88
C LEU A 220 -7.03 10.75 -14.30
N PRO A 221 -6.72 10.76 -15.61
CA PRO A 221 -5.50 11.34 -16.14
C PRO A 221 -5.57 12.87 -16.15
N VAL A 222 -4.41 13.54 -16.18
CA VAL A 222 -4.38 15.01 -16.16
C VAL A 222 -4.83 15.68 -17.46
N ASP A 223 -4.77 14.96 -18.59
CA ASP A 223 -5.06 15.47 -19.93
C ASP A 223 -6.53 15.26 -20.36
N GLY A 224 -7.40 14.86 -19.43
CA GLY A 224 -8.81 14.56 -19.73
C GLY A 224 -9.01 13.36 -20.66
N SER A 225 -7.97 12.55 -20.90
CA SER A 225 -8.09 11.31 -21.65
C SER A 225 -8.91 10.25 -20.89
N ALA A 226 -9.15 9.10 -21.52
CA ALA A 226 -10.03 8.05 -21.01
C ALA A 226 -9.54 7.50 -19.66
N ALA A 227 -10.42 7.41 -18.65
CA ALA A 227 -10.03 7.03 -17.27
C ALA A 227 -9.43 5.61 -17.19
N VAL A 228 -8.39 5.40 -16.39
CA VAL A 228 -7.76 4.07 -16.28
C VAL A 228 -8.48 3.24 -15.22
N PRO A 229 -8.96 2.02 -15.52
CA PRO A 229 -9.64 1.22 -14.50
C PRO A 229 -8.62 0.56 -13.57
N GLN A 230 -8.87 0.60 -12.25
CA GLN A 230 -8.00 -0.01 -11.24
C GLN A 230 -7.74 -1.51 -11.49
N ARG A 231 -8.69 -2.26 -12.06
CA ARG A 231 -8.49 -3.67 -12.45
C ARG A 231 -7.33 -3.91 -13.43
N PHE A 232 -6.93 -2.91 -14.21
CA PHE A 232 -5.73 -3.01 -15.04
C PHE A 232 -4.47 -3.15 -14.18
N ILE A 233 -4.42 -2.46 -13.04
CA ILE A 233 -3.35 -2.55 -12.05
C ILE A 233 -3.27 -3.99 -11.51
N GLU A 234 -4.42 -4.52 -11.04
CA GLU A 234 -4.52 -5.89 -10.54
C GLU A 234 -4.03 -6.90 -11.59
N GLN A 235 -4.51 -6.79 -12.84
CA GLN A 235 -4.11 -7.70 -13.92
C GLN A 235 -2.62 -7.66 -14.21
N GLU A 236 -2.02 -6.47 -14.30
CA GLU A 236 -0.62 -6.31 -14.64
C GLU A 236 0.31 -6.78 -13.52
N PHE A 237 -0.03 -6.52 -12.25
CA PHE A 237 0.81 -6.92 -11.12
C PHE A 237 0.59 -8.37 -10.68
N LEU A 238 -0.67 -8.82 -10.56
CA LEU A 238 -0.96 -10.15 -10.00
C LEU A 238 -0.54 -11.27 -10.94
N LYS A 239 -0.49 -11.05 -12.26
CA LYS A 239 0.10 -12.01 -13.23
C LYS A 239 1.60 -12.25 -13.04
N ARG A 240 2.27 -11.46 -12.20
CA ARG A 240 3.70 -11.58 -11.88
C ARG A 240 3.97 -12.34 -10.58
N GLU A 241 2.91 -12.82 -9.93
CA GLU A 241 2.97 -13.64 -8.72
C GLU A 241 3.73 -12.95 -7.55
N PRO A 242 3.45 -11.67 -7.24
CA PRO A 242 4.02 -11.03 -6.05
C PRO A 242 3.51 -11.73 -4.79
N ALA A 243 4.36 -11.83 -3.77
CA ALA A 243 3.96 -12.34 -2.46
C ALA A 243 3.06 -11.34 -1.70
N LEU A 244 3.14 -10.06 -2.04
CA LEU A 244 2.27 -9.01 -1.55
C LEU A 244 2.05 -7.97 -2.66
N CYS A 245 0.78 -7.71 -2.99
CA CYS A 245 0.36 -6.61 -3.84
C CYS A 245 -0.51 -5.66 -3.02
N LEU A 246 0.04 -4.51 -2.66
CA LEU A 246 -0.66 -3.49 -1.89
C LEU A 246 -1.05 -2.33 -2.81
N GLU A 247 -2.36 -2.09 -2.96
CA GLU A 247 -2.89 -0.96 -3.71
C GLU A 247 -3.52 0.06 -2.74
N LEU A 248 -3.04 1.30 -2.81
CA LEU A 248 -3.49 2.42 -2.00
C LEU A 248 -4.06 3.49 -2.93
N LEU A 249 -5.38 3.67 -2.92
CA LEU A 249 -6.07 4.63 -3.78
C LEU A 249 -6.59 5.81 -2.95
N ASP A 250 -5.96 6.96 -3.14
CA ASP A 250 -6.28 8.24 -2.51
C ASP A 250 -6.95 9.16 -3.53
N SER A 251 -8.18 8.77 -3.88
CA SER A 251 -9.01 9.48 -4.84
C SER A 251 -10.47 9.43 -4.42
N CYS A 252 -11.25 10.40 -4.90
CA CYS A 252 -12.69 10.34 -4.76
C CYS A 252 -13.26 9.10 -5.45
N ARG A 253 -14.35 8.57 -4.92
CA ARG A 253 -15.04 7.39 -5.47
C ARG A 253 -16.49 7.67 -5.82
N VAL A 254 -16.85 8.96 -5.92
CA VAL A 254 -18.21 9.38 -6.28
C VAL A 254 -18.46 9.03 -7.75
N PRO A 255 -19.56 8.31 -8.07
CA PRO A 255 -19.88 8.00 -9.45
C PRO A 255 -20.09 9.25 -10.31
N PRO A 256 -19.65 9.23 -11.58
CA PRO A 256 -19.86 10.34 -12.49
C PRO A 256 -21.35 10.53 -12.79
N PRO A 257 -21.78 11.76 -13.14
CA PRO A 257 -23.18 12.06 -13.45
C PRO A 257 -23.67 11.37 -14.74
N MET A 258 -22.75 10.97 -15.61
CA MET A 258 -23.02 10.18 -16.81
C MET A 258 -22.12 8.95 -16.79
N PRO A 259 -22.55 7.83 -17.41
CA PRO A 259 -21.68 6.67 -17.57
C PRO A 259 -20.36 7.09 -18.21
N PRO A 260 -19.22 6.53 -17.76
CA PRO A 260 -17.97 6.70 -18.47
C PRO A 260 -18.19 6.28 -19.92
N ARG A 261 -17.65 7.07 -20.86
CA ARG A 261 -17.78 6.80 -22.30
C ARG A 261 -17.04 5.54 -22.74
N GLU A 262 -16.34 4.88 -21.82
CA GLU A 262 -15.26 3.98 -22.13
C GLU A 262 -15.68 2.52 -21.96
N ALA A 263 -15.68 1.79 -23.07
CA ALA A 263 -15.91 0.36 -23.08
C ALA A 263 -14.60 -0.39 -22.79
N TRP A 264 -14.14 -0.40 -21.54
CA TRP A 264 -13.18 -1.43 -21.15
C TRP A 264 -13.94 -2.74 -20.93
N ASN A 265 -13.84 -3.63 -21.92
CA ASN A 265 -14.18 -5.04 -21.77
C ASN A 265 -13.16 -5.68 -20.83
N VAL A 266 -13.40 -5.62 -19.53
CA VAL A 266 -12.64 -6.46 -18.61
C VAL A 266 -13.44 -7.69 -18.33
N GLN A 267 -12.83 -8.78 -18.77
CA GLN A 267 -13.30 -10.14 -18.67
C GLN A 267 -13.69 -10.48 -17.22
N GLU A 268 -14.65 -11.39 -17.09
CA GLU A 268 -15.28 -11.75 -15.83
C GLU A 268 -14.31 -12.21 -14.73
N ARG A 269 -14.80 -12.01 -13.50
CA ARG A 269 -14.21 -12.29 -12.19
C ARG A 269 -13.54 -13.68 -12.09
N CYS A 270 -12.22 -13.73 -12.18
CA CYS A 270 -11.47 -14.70 -11.39
C CYS A 270 -11.27 -14.11 -9.98
N PRO A 271 -11.43 -14.89 -8.90
CA PRO A 271 -11.06 -14.40 -7.57
C PRO A 271 -9.59 -13.95 -7.59
N PRO A 272 -9.25 -12.77 -7.05
CA PRO A 272 -7.87 -12.31 -7.08
C PRO A 272 -6.97 -13.29 -6.29
N PRO A 273 -5.70 -13.47 -6.71
CA PRO A 273 -4.74 -14.28 -5.97
C PRO A 273 -4.67 -13.91 -4.48
N PRO A 274 -4.24 -14.83 -3.61
CA PRO A 274 -4.27 -14.65 -2.15
C PRO A 274 -3.17 -13.73 -1.60
N THR A 275 -2.81 -12.69 -2.35
CA THR A 275 -1.69 -11.77 -2.07
C THR A 275 -2.09 -10.29 -2.19
N LEU A 276 -3.36 -10.00 -2.51
CA LEU A 276 -3.85 -8.64 -2.75
C LEU A 276 -4.37 -8.00 -1.45
N VAL A 277 -3.99 -6.74 -1.24
CA VAL A 277 -4.55 -5.83 -0.23
C VAL A 277 -4.89 -4.52 -0.93
N LYS A 278 -6.12 -4.05 -0.79
CA LYS A 278 -6.58 -2.78 -1.37
C LYS A 278 -7.09 -1.88 -0.26
N CYS A 279 -6.60 -0.66 -0.22
CA CYS A 279 -7.04 0.37 0.71
C CYS A 279 -7.48 1.60 -0.08
N PHE A 280 -8.68 2.06 0.20
CA PHE A 280 -9.26 3.25 -0.40
C PHE A 280 -9.41 4.32 0.68
N ALA A 281 -8.88 5.52 0.42
CA ALA A 281 -8.96 6.64 1.35
C ALA A 281 -10.41 7.10 1.58
N THR A 282 -11.27 6.97 0.57
CA THR A 282 -12.67 7.44 0.62
C THR A 282 -13.63 6.30 0.28
N SER A 283 -14.92 6.49 0.60
CA SER A 283 -16.01 5.64 0.12
C SER A 283 -16.58 6.19 -1.17
N SER A 284 -17.38 5.37 -1.85
CA SER A 284 -18.03 5.70 -3.12
C SER A 284 -19.05 6.86 -3.06
N LEU A 285 -19.26 7.50 -1.91
CA LEU A 285 -20.35 8.46 -1.71
C LEU A 285 -19.93 9.79 -1.08
N SER A 286 -18.66 9.98 -0.73
CA SER A 286 -18.23 11.18 0.00
C SER A 286 -16.91 11.72 -0.57
N PRO A 287 -16.93 12.86 -1.28
CA PRO A 287 -15.72 13.50 -1.76
C PRO A 287 -14.94 14.12 -0.60
N ILE A 288 -13.62 14.12 -0.71
CA ILE A 288 -12.72 14.80 0.22
C ILE A 288 -12.09 15.97 -0.49
N TYR A 289 -12.19 17.15 0.12
CA TYR A 289 -11.49 18.33 -0.35
C TYR A 289 -10.15 18.44 0.37
N GLU A 290 -9.12 18.83 -0.38
CA GLU A 290 -7.82 19.08 0.22
C GLU A 290 -7.86 20.31 1.13
N ASN A 291 -7.32 20.17 2.34
CA ASN A 291 -7.04 21.33 3.16
C ASN A 291 -5.80 22.04 2.61
N ILE A 292 -6.01 23.17 1.93
CA ILE A 292 -4.94 23.96 1.30
C ILE A 292 -3.83 24.31 2.30
N SER A 293 -4.16 24.54 3.57
CA SER A 293 -3.18 24.92 4.61
C SER A 293 -2.34 23.76 5.17
N ALA A 294 -2.77 22.51 4.99
CA ALA A 294 -2.05 21.34 5.51
C ALA A 294 -0.84 20.99 4.64
N SER A 295 0.19 20.37 5.21
CA SER A 295 1.37 19.93 4.44
C SER A 295 1.12 18.68 3.60
N LEU A 296 0.21 17.81 4.06
CA LEU A 296 -0.14 16.53 3.45
C LEU A 296 -1.67 16.41 3.31
N GLY A 297 -2.11 15.52 2.42
CA GLY A 297 -3.49 15.05 2.35
C GLY A 297 -3.87 14.28 3.62
N PRO A 298 -5.15 14.26 3.99
CA PRO A 298 -5.58 13.72 5.28
C PRO A 298 -5.33 12.22 5.44
N PHE A 299 -5.37 11.46 4.33
CA PHE A 299 -5.06 10.03 4.35
C PHE A 299 -3.57 9.78 4.61
N VAL A 300 -2.69 10.44 3.86
CA VAL A 300 -1.24 10.29 4.05
C VAL A 300 -0.77 10.88 5.37
N ASP A 301 -1.42 11.92 5.90
CA ASP A 301 -1.17 12.42 7.26
C ASP A 301 -1.38 11.35 8.35
N GLN A 302 -2.27 10.38 8.15
CA GLN A 302 -2.37 9.24 9.06
C GLN A 302 -1.46 8.08 8.66
N LEU A 303 -1.37 7.78 7.37
CA LEU A 303 -0.60 6.63 6.87
C LEU A 303 0.88 6.75 7.21
N HIS A 304 1.48 7.94 7.07
CA HIS A 304 2.90 8.14 7.35
C HIS A 304 3.28 7.85 8.82
N ARG A 305 2.31 7.89 9.75
CA ARG A 305 2.54 7.56 11.17
C ARG A 305 2.55 6.05 11.45
N HIS A 306 2.13 5.24 10.48
CA HIS A 306 1.93 3.81 10.65
C HIS A 306 2.71 2.94 9.67
N VAL A 307 3.03 3.44 8.47
CA VAL A 307 3.66 2.67 7.38
C VAL A 307 4.95 1.96 7.79
N SER A 308 5.78 2.58 8.64
CA SER A 308 7.06 2.03 9.09
C SER A 308 6.97 1.12 10.32
N ARG A 309 5.76 0.85 10.83
CA ARG A 309 5.58 -0.03 12.01
C ARG A 309 5.81 -1.49 11.61
N PRO A 310 6.57 -2.27 12.41
CA PRO A 310 6.82 -3.68 12.15
C PRO A 310 5.61 -4.54 12.57
N VAL A 311 4.48 -4.30 11.92
CA VAL A 311 3.21 -5.00 12.12
C VAL A 311 2.69 -5.48 10.77
N PRO A 312 1.78 -6.47 10.74
CA PRO A 312 1.19 -6.90 9.48
C PRO A 312 0.57 -5.75 8.68
N VAL A 313 0.62 -5.84 7.34
CA VAL A 313 0.12 -4.77 6.46
C VAL A 313 -1.35 -4.45 6.72
N VAL A 314 -2.18 -5.49 6.94
CA VAL A 314 -3.60 -5.31 7.24
C VAL A 314 -3.80 -4.57 8.56
N ASP A 315 -3.04 -4.92 9.60
CA ASP A 315 -3.13 -4.27 10.92
C ASP A 315 -2.65 -2.81 10.85
N MET A 316 -1.58 -2.54 10.09
CA MET A 316 -1.05 -1.20 9.82
C MET A 316 -2.12 -0.32 9.16
N LEU A 317 -2.81 -0.85 8.14
CA LEU A 317 -3.87 -0.12 7.44
C LEU A 317 -5.10 0.07 8.32
N GLN A 318 -5.52 -0.94 9.08
CA GLN A 318 -6.63 -0.81 10.03
C GLN A 318 -6.37 0.31 11.05
N ALA A 319 -5.17 0.37 11.62
CA ALA A 319 -4.79 1.45 12.53
C ALA A 319 -4.84 2.83 11.83
N THR A 320 -4.35 2.91 10.59
CA THR A 320 -4.41 4.11 9.75
C THR A 320 -5.85 4.55 9.50
N LEU A 321 -6.72 3.64 9.08
CA LEU A 321 -8.12 3.94 8.77
C LEU A 321 -8.91 4.35 10.02
N GLN A 322 -8.62 3.72 11.17
CA GLN A 322 -9.23 4.13 12.44
C GLN A 322 -8.81 5.54 12.87
N ALA A 323 -7.54 5.92 12.67
CA ALA A 323 -7.08 7.27 12.94
C ALA A 323 -7.69 8.28 11.95
N PHE A 324 -7.74 7.91 10.66
CA PHE A 324 -8.29 8.73 9.60
C PHE A 324 -9.79 8.98 9.76
N GLN A 325 -10.57 7.96 10.09
CA GLN A 325 -12.01 8.10 10.37
C GLN A 325 -12.29 9.07 11.54
N LYS A 326 -11.37 9.15 12.52
CA LYS A 326 -11.51 10.08 13.65
C LYS A 326 -11.22 11.52 13.24
N SER A 327 -10.23 11.75 12.36
CA SER A 327 -9.91 13.09 11.86
C SER A 327 -10.91 13.56 10.81
N GLU A 328 -11.41 12.64 9.99
CA GLU A 328 -12.28 12.91 8.83
C GLU A 328 -13.59 12.09 8.94
N PRO A 329 -14.51 12.47 9.85
CA PRO A 329 -15.68 11.65 10.18
C PRO A 329 -16.67 11.45 9.04
N TYR A 330 -16.64 12.30 8.01
CA TYR A 330 -17.50 12.21 6.83
C TYR A 330 -16.94 11.29 5.74
N CYS A 331 -15.70 10.83 5.93
CA CYS A 331 -15.00 10.00 4.97
C CYS A 331 -15.05 8.57 5.48
N VAL A 332 -15.48 7.62 4.66
CA VAL A 332 -15.54 6.21 5.04
C VAL A 332 -14.49 5.46 4.22
N PRO A 333 -13.28 5.25 4.73
CA PRO A 333 -12.28 4.48 4.01
C PRO A 333 -12.71 3.01 3.93
N SER A 334 -12.17 2.26 2.98
CA SER A 334 -12.43 0.83 2.86
C SER A 334 -11.16 0.03 2.68
N LEU A 335 -11.11 -1.14 3.31
CA LEU A 335 -10.02 -2.11 3.24
C LEU A 335 -10.56 -3.44 2.73
N GLU A 336 -9.99 -3.93 1.65
CA GLU A 336 -10.28 -5.24 1.07
C GLU A 336 -8.99 -6.06 1.03
N SER A 337 -9.06 -7.35 1.36
CA SER A 337 -7.87 -8.20 1.34
C SER A 337 -8.20 -9.65 1.01
N THR A 338 -7.38 -10.25 0.15
CA THR A 338 -7.30 -11.69 -0.08
C THR A 338 -6.03 -12.30 0.48
N LEU A 339 -5.20 -11.51 1.17
CA LEU A 339 -3.90 -11.92 1.70
C LEU A 339 -4.07 -13.09 2.69
N GLN A 340 -3.61 -14.28 2.30
CA GLN A 340 -3.68 -15.47 3.17
C GLN A 340 -2.53 -15.50 4.19
N GLU A 341 -1.38 -14.98 3.79
CA GLU A 341 -0.21 -14.85 4.67
C GLU A 341 -0.33 -13.57 5.49
N ILE A 342 -1.28 -13.60 6.41
CA ILE A 342 -1.74 -12.43 7.18
C ILE A 342 -0.67 -11.76 8.02
N GLY A 343 0.50 -12.38 8.23
CA GLY A 343 1.59 -11.79 9.02
C GLY A 343 2.62 -11.02 8.19
N ARG A 344 2.48 -10.94 6.85
CA ARG A 344 3.39 -10.14 6.01
C ARG A 344 3.34 -8.67 6.39
N SER A 345 4.52 -8.05 6.47
CA SER A 345 4.72 -6.64 6.85
C SER A 345 5.51 -5.89 5.80
N LEU A 346 5.28 -4.58 5.67
CA LEU A 346 6.14 -3.74 4.82
C LEU A 346 7.60 -3.71 5.32
N THR A 347 7.84 -4.06 6.59
CA THR A 347 9.18 -4.12 7.20
C THR A 347 9.90 -5.45 6.99
N ASP A 348 9.29 -6.44 6.32
CA ASP A 348 9.89 -7.75 6.11
C ASP A 348 11.24 -7.64 5.38
N PRO A 349 12.26 -8.44 5.70
CA PRO A 349 13.55 -8.36 5.03
C PRO A 349 13.44 -8.73 3.53
N VAL A 350 14.32 -8.14 2.72
CA VAL A 350 14.56 -8.58 1.35
C VAL A 350 15.62 -9.69 1.37
N ILE A 351 15.31 -10.86 0.83
CA ILE A 351 16.25 -11.98 0.72
C ILE A 351 16.48 -12.34 -0.74
N ASN A 352 17.71 -12.71 -1.07
CA ASN A 352 18.10 -13.14 -2.43
C ASN A 352 17.72 -12.11 -3.52
N GLU A 353 17.90 -10.82 -3.23
CA GLU A 353 17.62 -9.76 -4.20
C GLU A 353 18.52 -9.91 -5.44
N SER A 354 17.92 -9.88 -6.63
CA SER A 354 18.68 -9.97 -7.89
C SER A 354 19.60 -8.74 -8.04
N PRO A 355 20.95 -8.94 -8.12
CA PRO A 355 21.89 -7.85 -8.34
C PRO A 355 21.64 -7.14 -9.68
N GLU A 356 21.26 -7.89 -10.71
CA GLU A 356 20.98 -7.35 -12.04
C GLU A 356 19.77 -6.42 -12.01
N LYS A 357 18.70 -6.80 -11.30
CA LYS A 357 17.50 -5.98 -11.16
C LYS A 357 17.74 -4.73 -10.31
N ARG A 358 18.50 -4.89 -9.22
CA ARG A 358 18.95 -3.76 -8.40
C ARG A 358 19.78 -2.77 -9.25
N GLN A 359 20.74 -3.25 -10.03
CA GLN A 359 21.52 -2.40 -10.92
C GLN A 359 20.64 -1.72 -11.98
N GLN A 360 19.73 -2.48 -12.60
CA GLN A 360 18.82 -1.96 -13.63
C GLN A 360 17.96 -0.79 -13.10
N ILE A 361 17.38 -0.92 -11.90
CA ILE A 361 16.55 0.14 -11.32
C ILE A 361 17.40 1.33 -10.81
N GLN A 362 18.60 1.08 -10.31
CA GLN A 362 19.55 2.13 -9.96
C GLN A 362 19.96 2.96 -11.19
N GLU A 363 20.29 2.31 -12.31
CA GLU A 363 20.63 2.99 -13.57
C GLU A 363 19.42 3.70 -14.21
N LEU A 364 18.21 3.20 -13.97
CA LEU A 364 16.98 3.87 -14.39
C LEU A 364 16.78 5.18 -13.62
N CYS A 365 17.03 5.14 -12.31
CA CYS A 365 16.80 6.25 -11.38
C CYS A 365 17.97 7.23 -11.24
N ALA A 366 19.18 6.88 -11.69
CA ALA A 366 20.35 7.73 -11.57
C ALA A 366 20.19 9.04 -12.39
N PRO A 367 20.50 10.21 -11.81
CA PRO A 367 20.57 11.45 -12.58
C PRO A 367 21.72 11.39 -13.60
N PRO A 368 21.68 12.22 -14.65
CA PRO A 368 22.80 12.39 -15.57
C PRO A 368 24.09 12.81 -14.85
N ALA A 369 25.24 12.51 -15.46
CA ALA A 369 26.53 12.93 -14.93
C ALA A 369 26.71 14.45 -15.02
N ASP A 370 27.38 15.01 -14.03
CA ASP A 370 27.70 16.44 -13.97
C ASP A 370 28.59 16.86 -15.14
N ILE A 371 28.40 18.10 -15.59
CA ILE A 371 29.12 18.66 -16.75
C ILE A 371 29.71 20.02 -16.42
N THR A 372 30.76 20.38 -17.15
CA THR A 372 31.36 21.71 -17.07
C THR A 372 31.40 22.36 -18.45
N ILE A 373 30.80 23.55 -18.57
CA ILE A 373 30.73 24.30 -19.83
C ILE A 373 31.29 25.68 -19.59
N SER A 374 32.41 26.03 -20.23
CA SER A 374 33.02 27.36 -20.11
C SER A 374 33.20 27.79 -18.64
N GLY A 375 33.59 26.83 -17.81
CA GLY A 375 33.80 26.94 -16.35
C GLY A 375 32.52 27.04 -15.50
N VAL A 376 31.32 26.89 -16.08
CA VAL A 376 30.06 26.74 -15.33
C VAL A 376 29.94 25.27 -14.99
N GLU A 377 29.77 24.95 -13.72
CA GLU A 377 29.47 23.60 -13.26
C GLU A 377 27.96 23.42 -13.29
N ILE A 378 27.51 22.31 -13.86
CA ILE A 378 26.09 21.96 -13.98
C ILE A 378 25.92 20.55 -13.43
N TRP A 379 25.07 20.40 -12.42
CA TRP A 379 24.75 19.12 -11.80
C TRP A 379 23.25 18.88 -11.80
N PHE A 380 22.88 17.61 -11.62
CA PHE A 380 21.54 17.12 -11.89
C PHE A 380 20.95 16.38 -10.68
N SER A 381 19.68 16.65 -10.37
CA SER A 381 18.94 15.90 -9.34
C SER A 381 17.50 15.64 -9.77
N LYS A 382 16.81 14.74 -9.07
CA LYS A 382 15.36 14.57 -9.24
C LYS A 382 14.64 15.71 -8.54
N LEU A 383 13.47 16.09 -9.03
CA LEU A 383 12.60 16.99 -8.27
C LEU A 383 12.24 16.35 -6.91
N ARG A 384 12.57 17.04 -5.82
CA ARG A 384 12.43 16.57 -4.42
C ARG A 384 13.15 15.24 -4.14
N ASP A 385 14.19 14.91 -4.91
CA ASP A 385 14.89 13.63 -4.85
C ASP A 385 14.01 12.38 -5.08
N THR A 386 12.75 12.57 -5.48
CA THR A 386 11.74 11.50 -5.58
C THR A 386 11.25 11.28 -7.01
N PHE A 387 10.88 12.34 -7.73
CA PHE A 387 10.13 12.19 -8.98
C PHE A 387 11.01 11.81 -10.18
N CYS A 388 10.68 10.68 -10.79
CA CYS A 388 11.34 10.10 -11.96
C CYS A 388 10.99 10.79 -13.29
N ASN A 389 10.10 11.77 -13.29
CA ASN A 389 9.72 12.49 -14.50
C ASN A 389 9.90 14.02 -14.42
N ALA A 390 10.72 14.48 -13.47
CA ALA A 390 11.22 15.84 -13.45
C ALA A 390 12.69 15.90 -13.05
N LEU A 391 13.47 16.63 -13.85
CA LEU A 391 14.89 16.86 -13.65
C LEU A 391 15.13 18.28 -13.14
N GLN A 392 15.82 18.39 -12.02
CA GLN A 392 16.41 19.65 -11.58
C GLN A 392 17.81 19.80 -12.16
N ILE A 393 18.06 20.95 -12.76
CA ILE A 393 19.33 21.33 -13.36
C ILE A 393 19.85 22.50 -12.53
N HIS A 394 20.94 22.27 -11.84
CA HIS A 394 21.58 23.27 -10.99
C HIS A 394 22.80 23.82 -11.69
N VAL A 395 23.05 25.12 -11.55
CA VAL A 395 24.20 25.79 -12.18
C VAL A 395 25.02 26.52 -11.11
N SER A 396 26.33 26.61 -11.31
CA SER A 396 27.23 27.30 -10.35
C SER A 396 27.23 28.83 -10.50
N ARG A 397 26.69 29.36 -11.60
CA ARG A 397 26.41 30.78 -11.83
C ARG A 397 25.26 30.98 -12.82
N PRO A 398 24.62 32.17 -12.86
CA PRO A 398 23.47 32.41 -13.74
C PRO A 398 23.83 32.20 -15.21
N VAL A 399 23.04 31.37 -15.89
CA VAL A 399 23.11 31.11 -17.33
C VAL A 399 21.70 31.21 -17.91
N MET A 400 21.52 30.88 -19.19
CA MET A 400 20.19 30.64 -19.74
C MET A 400 20.16 29.21 -20.28
N ILE A 401 19.20 28.42 -19.83
CA ILE A 401 18.97 27.06 -20.33
C ILE A 401 17.63 27.06 -21.04
N MET A 402 17.61 26.50 -22.25
CA MET A 402 16.41 26.33 -23.06
C MET A 402 16.23 24.86 -23.42
N HIS A 403 14.97 24.46 -23.57
CA HIS A 403 14.57 23.15 -24.05
C HIS A 403 13.38 23.30 -25.00
N ASN A 404 13.39 22.59 -26.13
CA ASN A 404 12.47 22.86 -27.24
C ASN A 404 11.21 21.99 -27.24
N GLU A 405 11.19 20.85 -26.52
CA GLU A 405 10.06 19.90 -26.58
C GLU A 405 9.10 20.00 -25.40
N ILE A 406 9.60 20.38 -24.22
CA ILE A 406 8.82 20.45 -22.98
C ILE A 406 9.19 21.69 -22.17
N PRO A 407 8.26 22.21 -21.33
CA PRO A 407 8.50 23.39 -20.51
C PRO A 407 9.66 23.22 -19.53
N LEU A 408 10.46 24.27 -19.42
CA LEU A 408 11.55 24.40 -18.45
C LEU A 408 11.27 25.64 -17.60
N THR A 409 11.18 25.45 -16.28
CA THR A 409 10.86 26.52 -15.33
C THR A 409 12.07 26.87 -14.49
N VAL A 410 12.21 28.15 -14.13
CA VAL A 410 13.18 28.59 -13.13
C VAL A 410 12.54 28.44 -11.76
N MET A 411 13.20 27.73 -10.85
CA MET A 411 12.65 27.34 -9.54
C MET A 411 12.97 28.33 -8.43
N ASP A 412 14.01 29.14 -8.59
CA ASP A 412 14.53 30.06 -7.59
C ASP A 412 14.67 31.48 -8.14
N GLU A 413 14.57 32.48 -7.26
CA GLU A 413 14.76 33.88 -7.65
C GLU A 413 16.20 34.17 -8.11
N SER A 414 17.16 33.36 -7.65
CA SER A 414 18.56 33.45 -8.07
C SER A 414 18.81 32.98 -9.50
N GLY A 415 17.88 32.27 -10.13
CA GLY A 415 18.05 31.75 -11.49
C GLY A 415 19.14 30.67 -11.60
N MET A 416 19.36 29.93 -10.51
CA MET A 416 20.41 28.92 -10.38
C MET A 416 19.88 27.50 -10.47
N VAL A 417 18.55 27.33 -10.37
CA VAL A 417 17.89 26.03 -10.43
C VAL A 417 16.78 26.06 -11.47
N TYR A 418 16.90 25.19 -12.47
CA TYR A 418 15.87 24.95 -13.46
C TYR A 418 15.18 23.63 -13.18
N CYS A 419 13.91 23.50 -13.55
CA CYS A 419 13.17 22.25 -13.52
C CYS A 419 12.59 21.95 -14.89
N LEU A 420 12.97 20.80 -15.43
CA LEU A 420 12.45 20.24 -16.66
C LEU A 420 11.43 19.15 -16.30
N GLN A 421 10.15 19.40 -16.52
CA GLN A 421 9.05 18.52 -16.12
C GLN A 421 8.39 17.84 -17.31
N GLY A 422 7.93 16.61 -17.15
CA GLY A 422 7.29 15.87 -18.23
C GLY A 422 8.27 15.05 -19.07
N LEU A 423 9.33 14.55 -18.45
CA LEU A 423 10.38 13.77 -19.13
C LEU A 423 9.85 12.54 -19.85
N GLN A 424 8.71 12.01 -19.41
CA GLN A 424 8.00 10.93 -20.05
C GLN A 424 7.45 11.28 -21.45
N LYS A 425 7.55 12.54 -21.88
CA LYS A 425 7.15 13.01 -23.20
C LYS A 425 8.32 13.11 -24.19
N ILE A 426 9.57 13.13 -23.69
CA ILE A 426 10.77 13.27 -24.53
C ILE A 426 11.15 11.93 -25.14
N LYS A 427 11.25 11.90 -26.47
CA LYS A 427 11.64 10.70 -27.23
C LYS A 427 13.15 10.66 -27.45
N GLY A 428 13.85 9.89 -26.62
CA GLY A 428 15.30 9.69 -26.75
C GLY A 428 16.12 10.63 -25.86
N GLU A 429 17.16 11.22 -26.40
CA GLU A 429 18.08 12.09 -25.64
C GLU A 429 17.42 13.41 -25.26
N VAL A 430 17.69 13.90 -24.05
CA VAL A 430 17.25 15.22 -23.59
C VAL A 430 18.24 16.26 -24.08
N LYS A 431 17.79 17.16 -24.95
CA LYS A 431 18.64 18.16 -25.62
C LYS A 431 18.46 19.54 -24.99
N LEU A 432 19.48 20.00 -24.28
CA LEU A 432 19.50 21.32 -23.66
C LEU A 432 20.35 22.28 -24.50
N ASN A 433 19.87 23.50 -24.69
CA ASN A 433 20.68 24.60 -25.21
C ASN A 433 21.10 25.48 -24.03
N VAL A 434 22.39 25.50 -23.71
CA VAL A 434 22.95 26.29 -22.60
C VAL A 434 23.70 27.49 -23.16
N VAL A 435 23.27 28.69 -22.80
CA VAL A 435 23.90 29.95 -23.24
C VAL A 435 24.89 30.42 -22.18
N VAL A 436 26.18 30.42 -22.53
CA VAL A 436 27.26 30.93 -21.68
C VAL A 436 28.07 31.95 -22.47
N ASN A 437 28.30 33.15 -21.92
CA ASN A 437 29.09 34.20 -22.58
C ASN A 437 28.63 34.57 -24.01
N LYS A 438 27.32 34.48 -24.29
CA LYS A 438 26.69 34.67 -25.62
C LYS A 438 26.98 33.56 -26.64
N GLU A 439 27.61 32.46 -26.23
CA GLU A 439 27.77 31.25 -27.03
C GLU A 439 26.71 30.21 -26.62
N VAL A 440 26.17 29.51 -27.61
CA VAL A 440 25.19 28.43 -27.40
C VAL A 440 25.93 27.10 -27.39
N HIS A 441 25.75 26.33 -26.33
CA HIS A 441 26.29 24.98 -26.18
C HIS A 441 25.16 23.96 -26.20
N ASP A 442 25.25 22.99 -27.11
CA ASP A 442 24.29 21.89 -27.20
C ASP A 442 24.72 20.75 -26.26
N VAL A 443 23.85 20.40 -25.32
CA VAL A 443 24.07 19.34 -24.34
C VAL A 443 23.06 18.24 -24.59
N ASN A 444 23.55 17.07 -24.99
CA ASN A 444 22.72 15.88 -25.17
C ASN A 444 22.89 14.97 -23.95
N LEU A 445 21.86 14.90 -23.12
CA LEU A 445 21.81 13.98 -22.00
C LEU A 445 21.22 12.66 -22.48
N LYS A 446 21.81 11.54 -22.07
CA LYS A 446 21.24 10.21 -22.32
C LYS A 446 19.80 10.17 -21.80
N PRO A 447 18.89 9.39 -22.44
CA PRO A 447 17.55 9.19 -21.91
C PRO A 447 17.66 8.73 -20.46
N PHE A 448 16.88 9.30 -19.56
CA PHE A 448 16.91 8.97 -18.13
C PHE A 448 15.49 8.79 -17.58
N MET A 449 15.37 7.98 -16.52
CA MET A 449 14.13 7.76 -15.76
C MET A 449 12.91 7.49 -16.65
N ALA A 450 11.83 8.28 -16.53
CA ALA A 450 10.60 8.07 -17.29
C ALA A 450 10.79 8.10 -18.81
N SER A 451 11.86 8.76 -19.31
CA SER A 451 12.19 8.69 -20.73
C SER A 451 12.71 7.31 -21.13
N LYS A 452 13.51 6.63 -20.29
CA LYS A 452 13.95 5.24 -20.53
C LYS A 452 12.79 4.23 -20.46
N MET A 453 11.73 4.57 -19.75
CA MET A 453 10.53 3.71 -19.66
C MET A 453 9.68 3.75 -20.93
N ASN A 454 9.96 4.68 -21.86
CA ASN A 454 9.21 4.88 -23.10
C ASN A 454 7.69 5.02 -22.89
N LEU A 455 7.28 5.76 -21.85
CA LEU A 455 5.86 5.86 -21.46
C LEU A 455 4.95 6.50 -22.54
N TRP A 456 5.53 7.11 -23.58
CA TRP A 456 4.83 7.64 -24.74
C TRP A 456 4.43 6.59 -25.79
N LEU A 457 4.89 5.33 -25.68
CA LEU A 457 4.65 4.32 -26.71
C LEU A 457 3.21 3.82 -26.67
N ASN A 458 2.49 3.94 -27.79
CA ASN A 458 1.20 3.27 -27.97
C ASN A 458 1.41 1.77 -28.22
N HIS A 459 1.53 0.98 -27.15
CA HIS A 459 1.60 -0.49 -27.24
C HIS A 459 0.24 -1.15 -27.57
N LEU A 460 -0.87 -0.39 -27.49
CA LEU A 460 -2.25 -0.86 -27.71
C LEU A 460 -2.60 -1.18 -29.18
N SER A 461 -1.65 -1.19 -30.12
CA SER A 461 -1.90 -1.52 -31.53
C SER A 461 -1.80 -3.01 -31.88
N SER A 462 -1.50 -3.91 -30.92
CA SER A 462 -1.18 -5.31 -31.27
C SER A 462 -1.90 -6.44 -30.53
N SER A 463 -2.77 -6.20 -29.54
CA SER A 463 -3.57 -7.32 -28.97
C SER A 463 -4.88 -7.00 -28.26
N THR A 464 -5.27 -5.73 -28.10
CA THR A 464 -6.60 -5.39 -27.56
C THR A 464 -7.32 -4.52 -28.57
N GLN A 465 -8.19 -5.14 -29.37
CA GLN A 465 -9.17 -4.39 -30.15
C GLN A 465 -10.04 -3.58 -29.16
N VAL A 466 -9.73 -2.30 -29.05
CA VAL A 466 -10.69 -1.27 -28.65
C VAL A 466 -11.68 -1.18 -29.81
N THR A 467 -12.73 -2.00 -29.78
CA THR A 467 -13.87 -1.82 -30.68
C THR A 467 -14.56 -0.52 -30.31
N ARG A 468 -14.63 0.39 -31.29
CA ARG A 468 -15.30 1.69 -31.26
C ARG A 468 -16.73 1.64 -30.74
#